data_AF-A0A3M0NY06-F1
#
_entry.id   AF-A0A3M0NY06-F1
#
_cell.length_a   1.000
_cell.length_b   1.000
_cell.length_c   1.000
_cell.angle_alpha   90.00
_cell.angle_beta   90.00
_cell.angle_gamma   90.00
#
_symmetry.space_group_name_H-M   'P 1'
#
loop_
_entity.id
_entity.type
_entity.pdbx_description
1 polymer ?
#
loop_
_entity_poly.entity_id
_entity_poly.type
_entity_poly.pdbx_seq_one_letter_code
_entity_poly.pdbx_strand_id
1 'polypeptide(L)'
;MGVLKYTKGLADKINGARLRSLFKKKDAQLDPMQNYLTVGEYHVDGEQGTPNDQPYTLTVYQDEEKILHQALSLESTDKLEPEYVRRFSPELQRYRAFVNRKTGRRYVVEEYLDRFVERVKGHIRTGKNSVNVSVITDTHYKDRNSMDFYGWNGLTHVNEFSYLDDSGLLSLKVHLGDWIDGSDTGFLGESELTKLRDSFVSDKVPYMLIKGNHDENDKFDEHHDLSASFPENEFEGIMWPALYKQKGVHYISRQHGVCYYDVDDLRFISVNTSDLPYYLDAQGRKKYDVKLTLAVREDQIEEIIEILEQSSNKQIIFMSHANPINRKGSNALKYNGRSLHELLVAFNQGEKGQMHSSHGIPPEFRLANDFDFTNVKNARIIAYFCGHRHNEDQYRINGIQYILFNCSALMGPNHALTTKYNKNWKRQIDHQTEFAGYIVNIDIQRHYIQAFGYGAASKRRIFYI
;
A
#
# COMPACT_ATOMS: atom_id res chain seq x y z
N MET A 1 -36.33 -23.68 -27.86
CA MET A 1 -36.06 -23.32 -29.28
C MET A 1 -36.00 -21.82 -29.38
N GLY A 2 -34.84 -21.27 -29.75
CA GLY A 2 -34.60 -19.83 -29.85
C GLY A 2 -33.14 -19.47 -29.57
N VAL A 3 -32.20 -20.13 -30.23
CA VAL A 3 -30.76 -19.80 -30.16
C VAL A 3 -30.51 -18.57 -31.02
N LEU A 4 -30.41 -17.39 -30.41
CA LEU A 4 -29.94 -16.18 -31.08
C LEU A 4 -28.41 -16.21 -31.17
N LYS A 5 -27.89 -16.97 -32.15
CA LYS A 5 -26.53 -16.78 -32.64
C LYS A 5 -26.48 -15.41 -33.32
N TYR A 6 -25.88 -14.41 -32.67
CA TYR A 6 -25.66 -13.10 -33.27
C TYR A 6 -24.84 -13.24 -34.56
N THR A 7 -25.46 -12.96 -35.70
CA THR A 7 -24.81 -12.91 -37.00
C THR A 7 -23.95 -11.65 -37.11
N LYS A 8 -22.63 -11.87 -37.27
CA LYS A 8 -21.57 -10.86 -37.46
C LYS A 8 -21.96 -9.77 -38.46
N GLY A 9 -22.00 -8.50 -38.04
CA GLY A 9 -22.15 -7.35 -38.92
C GLY A 9 -20.88 -7.05 -39.73
N LEU A 10 -21.02 -6.55 -40.96
CA LEU A 10 -19.89 -6.14 -41.81
C LEU A 10 -19.07 -5.00 -41.15
N ALA A 11 -19.76 -4.12 -40.42
CA ALA A 11 -19.16 -3.00 -39.70
C ALA A 11 -18.19 -3.45 -38.58
N ASP A 12 -18.55 -4.49 -37.81
CA ASP A 12 -17.72 -5.01 -36.71
C ASP A 12 -16.42 -5.64 -37.21
N LYS A 13 -16.49 -6.29 -38.38
CA LYS A 13 -15.30 -6.85 -39.05
C LYS A 13 -14.36 -5.75 -39.54
N ILE A 14 -14.90 -4.66 -40.08
CA ILE A 14 -14.11 -3.52 -40.56
C ILE A 14 -13.44 -2.81 -39.37
N ASN A 15 -14.17 -2.60 -38.28
CA ASN A 15 -13.62 -1.96 -37.07
C ASN A 15 -12.52 -2.84 -36.43
N GLY A 16 -12.76 -4.15 -36.31
CA GLY A 16 -11.75 -5.09 -35.82
C GLY A 16 -10.51 -5.18 -36.72
N ALA A 17 -10.66 -5.08 -38.04
CA ALA A 17 -9.54 -5.02 -38.97
C ALA A 17 -8.70 -3.74 -38.82
N ARG A 18 -9.37 -2.59 -38.62
CA ARG A 18 -8.70 -1.31 -38.33
C ARG A 18 -7.87 -1.37 -37.05
N LEU A 19 -8.42 -1.90 -35.96
CA LEU A 19 -7.71 -2.06 -34.69
C LEU A 19 -6.50 -3.02 -34.82
N ARG A 20 -6.64 -4.13 -35.56
CA ARG A 20 -5.52 -5.05 -35.85
C ARG A 20 -4.36 -4.39 -36.59
N SER A 21 -4.65 -3.42 -37.47
CA SER A 21 -3.60 -2.71 -38.20
C SER A 21 -2.73 -1.82 -37.30
N LEU A 22 -3.30 -1.31 -36.20
CA LEU A 22 -2.59 -0.53 -35.18
C LEU A 22 -1.70 -1.43 -34.30
N PHE A 23 -2.08 -2.69 -34.08
CA PHE A 23 -1.39 -3.65 -33.21
C PHE A 23 -0.08 -4.23 -33.78
N LYS A 24 0.24 -4.04 -35.06
CA LYS A 24 1.40 -4.68 -35.72
C LYS A 24 2.78 -4.11 -35.32
N LYS A 25 2.86 -3.18 -34.38
CA LYS A 25 4.13 -2.64 -33.86
C LYS A 25 4.05 -2.34 -32.37
N LYS A 26 4.41 -3.30 -31.50
CA LYS A 26 5.12 -3.09 -30.22
C LYS A 26 5.36 -4.42 -29.48
N ASP A 27 6.61 -4.62 -29.07
CA ASP A 27 7.05 -5.69 -28.17
C ASP A 27 6.49 -5.49 -26.75
N ALA A 28 5.49 -6.28 -26.40
CA ALA A 28 5.31 -6.90 -25.08
C ALA A 28 4.07 -7.79 -25.17
N GLN A 29 4.24 -9.12 -25.18
CA GLN A 29 3.11 -10.04 -25.14
C GLN A 29 2.41 -9.91 -23.78
N LEU A 30 1.33 -9.13 -23.74
CA LEU A 30 0.20 -9.44 -22.85
C LEU A 30 -0.45 -10.75 -23.33
N ASP A 31 -1.53 -11.16 -22.67
CA ASP A 31 -2.24 -12.40 -22.97
C ASP A 31 -2.66 -12.53 -24.46
N PRO A 32 -2.68 -13.76 -25.03
CA PRO A 32 -3.13 -14.02 -26.40
C PRO A 32 -4.54 -13.49 -26.72
N MET A 33 -5.41 -13.32 -25.71
CA MET A 33 -6.79 -12.87 -25.90
C MET A 33 -6.90 -11.38 -26.32
N GLN A 34 -5.79 -10.63 -26.33
CA GLN A 34 -5.72 -9.27 -26.88
C GLN A 34 -6.13 -9.20 -28.36
N ASN A 35 -5.98 -10.30 -29.10
CA ASN A 35 -6.26 -10.36 -30.54
C ASN A 35 -7.76 -10.43 -30.89
N TYR A 36 -8.64 -10.66 -29.92
CA TYR A 36 -10.08 -10.76 -30.12
C TYR A 36 -10.72 -9.37 -30.11
N LEU A 37 -10.66 -8.71 -31.27
CA LEU A 37 -11.12 -7.32 -31.49
C LEU A 37 -12.46 -7.24 -32.26
N THR A 38 -13.12 -8.37 -32.48
CA THR A 38 -14.38 -8.44 -33.22
C THR A 38 -15.46 -8.93 -32.28
N VAL A 39 -16.60 -8.22 -32.25
CA VAL A 39 -17.77 -8.59 -31.43
C VAL A 39 -18.21 -10.02 -31.75
N GLY A 40 -18.49 -10.79 -30.69
CA GLY A 40 -18.88 -12.19 -30.79
C GLY A 40 -18.42 -13.01 -29.58
N GLU A 41 -18.82 -14.27 -29.57
CA GLU A 41 -18.43 -15.27 -28.57
C GLU A 41 -17.34 -16.19 -29.14
N TYR A 42 -16.37 -16.52 -28.30
CA TYR A 42 -15.22 -17.34 -28.63
C TYR A 42 -14.97 -18.33 -27.49
N HIS A 43 -14.57 -19.55 -27.85
CA HIS A 43 -14.00 -20.49 -26.88
C HIS A 43 -12.53 -20.13 -26.66
N VAL A 44 -12.11 -20.09 -25.39
CA VAL A 44 -10.73 -19.89 -24.97
C VAL A 44 -10.39 -20.80 -23.79
N ASP A 45 -9.15 -21.26 -23.71
CA ASP A 45 -8.67 -22.17 -22.67
C ASP A 45 -7.24 -21.81 -22.20
N GLY A 46 -6.54 -22.73 -21.55
CA GLY A 46 -5.18 -22.52 -21.04
C GLY A 46 -4.17 -22.12 -22.13
N GLU A 47 -4.36 -22.52 -23.40
CA GLU A 47 -3.48 -22.08 -24.49
C GLU A 47 -3.55 -20.56 -24.72
N GLN A 48 -4.65 -19.92 -24.34
CA GLN A 48 -4.83 -18.47 -24.41
C GLN A 48 -4.54 -17.76 -23.08
N GLY A 49 -4.04 -18.48 -22.06
CA GLY A 49 -3.68 -17.91 -20.75
C GLY A 49 -4.89 -17.49 -19.93
N THR A 50 -5.96 -18.30 -19.96
CA THR A 50 -7.14 -18.14 -19.11
C THR A 50 -6.84 -18.39 -17.64
N PRO A 51 -7.68 -17.88 -16.71
CA PRO A 51 -7.52 -18.14 -15.28
C PRO A 51 -7.45 -19.64 -14.97
N ASN A 52 -6.40 -20.07 -14.24
CA ASN A 52 -6.19 -21.46 -13.82
C ASN A 52 -6.24 -22.48 -14.97
N ASP A 53 -5.89 -22.06 -16.19
CA ASP A 53 -5.94 -22.86 -17.42
C ASP A 53 -7.31 -23.53 -17.69
N GLN A 54 -8.40 -22.94 -17.21
CA GLN A 54 -9.76 -23.46 -17.37
C GLN A 54 -10.42 -23.00 -18.68
N PRO A 55 -11.37 -23.77 -19.25
CA PRO A 55 -12.11 -23.34 -20.42
C PRO A 55 -13.16 -22.26 -20.09
N TYR A 56 -13.14 -21.16 -20.85
CA TYR A 56 -14.05 -20.03 -20.72
C TYR A 56 -14.72 -19.70 -22.07
N THR A 57 -15.97 -19.24 -21.99
CA THR A 57 -16.58 -18.46 -23.06
C THR A 57 -16.08 -17.02 -22.94
N LEU A 58 -15.34 -16.56 -23.95
CA LEU A 58 -14.95 -15.17 -24.13
C LEU A 58 -16.00 -14.42 -24.96
N THR A 59 -16.71 -13.50 -24.33
CA THR A 59 -17.65 -12.60 -25.01
C THR A 59 -16.98 -11.27 -25.27
N VAL A 60 -16.82 -10.91 -26.55
CA VAL A 60 -16.40 -9.58 -27.00
C VAL A 60 -17.64 -8.78 -27.35
N TYR A 61 -17.83 -7.62 -26.72
CA TYR A 61 -18.96 -6.74 -26.98
C TYR A 61 -18.52 -5.28 -27.02
N GLN A 62 -19.41 -4.39 -27.47
CA GLN A 62 -19.16 -2.96 -27.56
C GLN A 62 -20.23 -2.23 -26.74
N ASP A 63 -19.82 -1.24 -25.95
CA ASP A 63 -20.75 -0.40 -25.19
C ASP A 63 -21.31 0.75 -26.04
N GLU A 64 -22.18 1.57 -25.41
CA GLU A 64 -22.81 2.73 -26.04
C GLU A 64 -21.78 3.80 -26.49
N GLU A 65 -20.64 3.88 -25.80
CA GLU A 65 -19.52 4.77 -26.12
C GLU A 65 -18.59 4.21 -27.21
N LYS A 66 -18.96 3.07 -27.81
CA LYS A 66 -18.20 2.38 -28.85
C LYS A 66 -16.85 1.83 -28.35
N ILE A 67 -16.68 1.63 -27.05
CA ILE A 67 -15.51 0.97 -26.47
C ILE A 67 -15.73 -0.55 -26.46
N LEU A 68 -14.70 -1.29 -26.85
CA LEU A 68 -14.73 -2.76 -26.81
C LEU A 68 -14.50 -3.28 -25.39
N HIS A 69 -15.23 -4.31 -25.03
CA HIS A 69 -15.12 -5.04 -23.77
C HIS A 69 -14.94 -6.52 -24.04
N GLN A 70 -14.33 -7.18 -23.07
CA GLN A 70 -14.21 -8.63 -23.02
C GLN A 70 -14.67 -9.15 -21.66
N ALA A 71 -15.45 -10.21 -21.69
CA ALA A 71 -16.00 -10.89 -20.54
C ALA A 71 -15.68 -12.39 -20.62
N LEU A 72 -15.22 -12.99 -19.52
CA LEU A 72 -14.98 -14.43 -19.41
C LEU A 72 -16.04 -15.07 -18.51
N SER A 73 -16.77 -16.05 -19.04
CA SER A 73 -17.73 -16.87 -18.30
C SER A 73 -17.26 -18.33 -18.30
N LEU A 74 -17.11 -18.93 -17.12
CA LEU A 74 -16.57 -20.29 -16.96
C LEU A 74 -17.55 -21.31 -17.55
N GLU A 75 -17.09 -22.13 -18.50
CA GLU A 75 -17.98 -23.04 -19.27
C GLU A 75 -18.58 -24.16 -18.41
N SER A 76 -17.92 -24.51 -17.31
CA SER A 76 -18.40 -25.54 -16.39
C SER A 76 -19.53 -25.08 -15.46
N THR A 77 -19.95 -23.82 -15.55
CA THR A 77 -20.99 -23.25 -14.68
C THR A 77 -22.24 -22.87 -15.46
N ASP A 78 -23.41 -23.13 -14.87
CA ASP A 78 -24.70 -22.63 -15.38
C ASP A 78 -24.88 -21.11 -15.17
N LYS A 79 -23.87 -20.44 -14.59
CA LYS A 79 -23.89 -19.01 -14.33
C LYS A 79 -23.55 -18.26 -15.61
N LEU A 80 -24.55 -17.58 -16.16
CA LEU A 80 -24.40 -16.73 -17.34
C LEU A 80 -23.63 -15.43 -17.07
N GLU A 81 -23.45 -15.05 -15.79
CA GLU A 81 -22.70 -13.84 -15.45
C GLU A 81 -21.21 -14.03 -15.66
N PRO A 82 -20.52 -13.09 -16.34
CA PRO A 82 -19.08 -13.15 -16.49
C PRO A 82 -18.40 -13.02 -15.13
N GLU A 83 -17.35 -13.81 -14.92
CA GLU A 83 -16.52 -13.79 -13.72
C GLU A 83 -15.44 -12.71 -13.83
N TYR A 84 -14.82 -12.61 -15.01
CA TYR A 84 -13.77 -11.63 -15.30
C TYR A 84 -14.18 -10.71 -16.42
N VAL A 85 -13.81 -9.44 -16.30
CA VAL A 85 -14.09 -8.41 -17.31
C VAL A 85 -12.86 -7.55 -17.56
N ARG A 86 -12.77 -7.01 -18.78
CA ARG A 86 -11.83 -5.96 -19.14
C ARG A 86 -12.38 -5.09 -20.25
N ARG A 87 -11.83 -3.88 -20.35
CA ARG A 87 -12.15 -2.92 -21.40
C ARG A 87 -10.93 -2.59 -22.24
N PHE A 88 -11.17 -2.25 -23.49
CA PHE A 88 -10.18 -1.67 -24.39
C PHE A 88 -9.84 -0.26 -23.91
N SER A 89 -8.55 0.06 -23.78
CA SER A 89 -8.07 1.41 -23.57
C SER A 89 -7.58 1.97 -24.91
N PRO A 90 -8.27 2.97 -25.48
CA PRO A 90 -7.80 3.68 -26.66
C PRO A 90 -6.41 4.31 -26.46
N GLU A 91 -6.11 4.77 -25.25
CA GLU A 91 -4.84 5.42 -24.89
C GLU A 91 -3.67 4.44 -24.91
N LEU A 92 -3.88 3.22 -24.37
CA LEU A 92 -2.88 2.15 -24.43
C LEU A 92 -2.89 1.40 -25.77
N GLN A 93 -3.94 1.62 -26.58
CA GLN A 93 -4.22 0.88 -27.81
C GLN A 93 -4.29 -0.63 -27.59
N ARG A 94 -4.89 -1.08 -26.47
CA ARG A 94 -5.03 -2.49 -26.11
C ARG A 94 -6.08 -2.71 -25.05
N TYR A 95 -6.49 -3.97 -24.82
CA TYR A 95 -7.26 -4.29 -23.64
C TYR A 95 -6.42 -4.16 -22.37
N ARG A 96 -7.08 -3.72 -21.29
CA ARG A 96 -6.55 -3.77 -19.93
C ARG A 96 -6.37 -5.23 -19.47
N ALA A 97 -5.80 -5.45 -18.30
CA ALA A 97 -5.85 -6.79 -17.70
C ALA A 97 -7.30 -7.13 -17.29
N PHE A 98 -7.63 -8.42 -17.30
CA PHE A 98 -8.88 -8.94 -16.76
C PHE A 98 -8.94 -8.76 -15.26
N VAL A 99 -10.07 -8.28 -14.77
CA VAL A 99 -10.37 -8.07 -13.36
C VAL A 99 -11.55 -8.96 -12.97
N ASN A 100 -11.44 -9.67 -11.86
CA ASN A 100 -12.54 -10.42 -11.28
C ASN A 100 -13.62 -9.44 -10.78
N ARG A 101 -14.87 -9.59 -11.21
CA ARG A 101 -15.95 -8.65 -10.87
C ARG A 101 -16.26 -8.62 -9.38
N LYS A 102 -16.01 -9.72 -8.66
CA LYS A 102 -16.32 -9.85 -7.23
C LYS A 102 -15.20 -9.28 -6.36
N THR A 103 -13.94 -9.55 -6.70
CA THR A 103 -12.80 -9.20 -5.84
C THR A 103 -12.07 -7.95 -6.29
N GLY A 104 -12.26 -7.49 -7.52
CA GLY A 104 -11.50 -6.37 -8.07
C GLY A 104 -10.03 -6.69 -8.35
N ARG A 105 -9.63 -7.97 -8.29
CA ARG A 105 -8.25 -8.43 -8.50
C ARG A 105 -8.02 -8.91 -9.93
N ARG A 106 -6.80 -8.74 -10.45
CA ARG A 106 -6.43 -9.31 -11.75
C ARG A 106 -5.88 -10.73 -11.55
N TYR A 107 -6.44 -11.72 -12.25
CA TYR A 107 -6.00 -13.12 -12.09
C TYR A 107 -4.52 -13.33 -12.42
N VAL A 108 -4.01 -12.62 -13.42
CA VAL A 108 -2.58 -12.65 -13.79
C VAL A 108 -1.66 -12.15 -12.67
N VAL A 109 -2.18 -11.27 -11.80
CA VAL A 109 -1.48 -10.78 -10.61
C VAL A 109 -1.61 -11.81 -9.48
N GLU A 110 -2.77 -12.43 -9.28
CA GLU A 110 -2.95 -13.52 -8.31
C GLU A 110 -1.97 -14.67 -8.58
N GLU A 111 -1.88 -15.16 -9.82
CA GLU A 111 -0.90 -16.18 -10.22
C GLU A 111 0.56 -15.73 -10.02
N TYR A 112 0.83 -14.44 -10.24
CA TYR A 112 2.14 -13.87 -9.98
C TYR A 112 2.46 -13.85 -8.48
N LEU A 113 1.47 -13.53 -7.64
CA LEU A 113 1.60 -13.52 -6.19
C LEU A 113 1.76 -14.94 -5.63
N ASP A 114 1.11 -15.95 -6.22
CA ASP A 114 1.32 -17.36 -5.84
C ASP A 114 2.78 -17.79 -6.05
N ARG A 115 3.34 -17.51 -7.23
CA ARG A 115 4.76 -17.78 -7.52
C ARG A 115 5.69 -16.99 -6.60
N PHE A 116 5.31 -15.77 -6.25
CA PHE A 116 6.04 -14.94 -5.29
C PHE A 116 6.03 -15.56 -3.88
N VAL A 117 4.88 -16.01 -3.39
CA VAL A 117 4.73 -16.69 -2.10
C VAL A 117 5.55 -17.97 -2.04
N GLU A 118 5.49 -18.81 -3.07
CA GLU A 118 6.29 -20.05 -3.12
C GLU A 118 7.80 -19.75 -3.10
N ARG A 119 8.23 -18.69 -3.80
CA ARG A 119 9.61 -18.21 -3.71
C ARG A 119 9.96 -17.79 -2.28
N VAL A 120 9.09 -17.09 -1.57
CA VAL A 120 9.35 -16.66 -0.18
C VAL A 120 9.47 -17.87 0.74
N LYS A 121 8.52 -18.82 0.66
CA LYS A 121 8.53 -20.08 1.45
C LYS A 121 9.85 -20.83 1.32
N GLY A 122 10.45 -20.86 0.13
CA GLY A 122 11.76 -21.49 -0.11
C GLY A 122 12.97 -20.84 0.58
N HIS A 123 12.83 -19.66 1.20
CA HIS A 123 13.95 -18.90 1.78
C HIS A 123 13.78 -18.56 3.27
N ILE A 124 12.66 -18.93 3.87
CA ILE A 124 12.34 -18.59 5.26
C ILE A 124 12.41 -19.84 6.14
N ARG A 125 12.62 -19.63 7.43
CA ARG A 125 12.51 -20.68 8.43
C ARG A 125 11.05 -20.81 8.86
N THR A 126 10.63 -22.00 9.25
CA THR A 126 9.32 -22.22 9.88
C THR A 126 9.43 -22.24 11.41
N GLY A 127 8.31 -21.95 12.08
CA GLY A 127 8.20 -22.02 13.54
C GLY A 127 8.56 -20.72 14.27
N LYS A 128 8.62 -20.80 15.60
CA LYS A 128 8.71 -19.65 16.52
C LYS A 128 9.79 -18.65 16.11
N ASN A 129 9.51 -17.36 16.24
CA ASN A 129 10.44 -16.26 15.99
C ASN A 129 10.94 -16.14 14.53
N SER A 130 10.22 -16.73 13.57
CA SER A 130 10.35 -16.41 12.14
C SER A 130 9.03 -15.85 11.65
N VAL A 131 8.89 -14.54 11.74
CA VAL A 131 7.60 -13.84 11.56
C VAL A 131 7.55 -13.25 10.16
N ASN A 132 6.43 -13.41 9.45
CA ASN A 132 6.25 -12.86 8.11
C ASN A 132 5.21 -11.74 8.13
N VAL A 133 5.59 -10.56 7.65
CA VAL A 133 4.71 -9.39 7.55
C VAL A 133 4.56 -9.00 6.10
N SER A 134 3.34 -8.87 5.60
CA SER A 134 3.13 -8.26 4.29
C SER A 134 3.10 -6.74 4.42
N VAL A 135 3.79 -6.03 3.52
CA VAL A 135 3.94 -4.57 3.56
C VAL A 135 3.59 -3.98 2.20
N ILE A 136 2.71 -2.98 2.22
CA ILE A 136 2.42 -2.08 1.10
C ILE A 136 2.44 -0.63 1.61
N THR A 137 2.63 0.34 0.73
CA THR A 137 2.66 1.76 1.08
C THR A 137 2.41 2.62 -0.15
N ASP A 138 1.98 3.87 0.07
CA ASP A 138 1.89 4.91 -0.96
C ASP A 138 1.10 4.39 -2.18
N THR A 139 -0.15 3.99 -1.96
CA THR A 139 -1.06 3.54 -3.03
C THR A 139 -1.63 4.71 -3.81
N HIS A 140 -1.71 5.90 -3.21
CA HIS A 140 -2.12 7.16 -3.84
C HIS A 140 -3.35 6.99 -4.75
N TYR A 141 -4.39 6.29 -4.25
CA TYR A 141 -5.63 6.12 -4.99
C TYR A 141 -6.29 7.49 -5.19
N LYS A 142 -6.89 7.66 -6.37
CA LYS A 142 -7.68 8.85 -6.72
C LYS A 142 -8.61 8.55 -7.88
N ASP A 143 -9.66 9.33 -8.02
CA ASP A 143 -10.70 9.17 -9.02
C ASP A 143 -10.23 9.60 -10.42
N ARG A 144 -9.30 10.55 -10.50
CA ARG A 144 -8.75 10.89 -11.83
C ARG A 144 -7.73 9.85 -12.26
N ASN A 145 -8.11 9.01 -13.22
CA ASN A 145 -7.19 8.04 -13.82
C ASN A 145 -6.01 8.73 -14.54
N SER A 146 -4.82 8.15 -14.40
CA SER A 146 -3.60 8.56 -15.10
C SER A 146 -2.94 7.38 -15.77
N MET A 147 -2.46 7.60 -16.99
CA MET A 147 -1.82 6.55 -17.79
C MET A 147 -0.35 6.31 -17.43
N ASP A 148 0.28 7.27 -16.77
CA ASP A 148 1.73 7.26 -16.48
C ASP A 148 2.03 7.69 -15.03
N PHE A 149 1.01 7.80 -14.16
CA PHE A 149 1.16 8.19 -12.75
C PHE A 149 0.01 7.65 -11.87
N TYR A 150 -0.18 8.20 -10.67
CA TYR A 150 -1.24 7.79 -9.72
C TYR A 150 -2.64 7.89 -10.32
N GLY A 151 -3.54 7.00 -9.91
CA GLY A 151 -4.90 6.92 -10.41
C GLY A 151 -5.66 5.72 -9.83
N TRP A 152 -6.70 5.27 -10.54
CA TRP A 152 -7.60 4.20 -10.09
C TRP A 152 -6.93 2.89 -9.71
N ASN A 153 -5.76 2.65 -10.28
CA ASN A 153 -4.99 1.44 -10.02
C ASN A 153 -4.61 1.29 -8.53
N GLY A 154 -4.56 2.36 -7.73
CA GLY A 154 -4.27 2.28 -6.28
C GLY A 154 -5.22 1.32 -5.54
N LEU A 155 -6.54 1.41 -5.78
CA LEU A 155 -7.52 0.47 -5.21
C LEU A 155 -7.31 -0.96 -5.72
N THR A 156 -6.99 -1.12 -7.00
CA THR A 156 -6.68 -2.44 -7.58
C THR A 156 -5.47 -3.07 -6.88
N HIS A 157 -4.42 -2.28 -6.62
CA HIS A 157 -3.22 -2.77 -5.94
C HIS A 157 -3.51 -3.19 -4.49
N VAL A 158 -4.38 -2.47 -3.78
CA VAL A 158 -4.84 -2.87 -2.43
C VAL A 158 -5.62 -4.18 -2.48
N ASN A 159 -6.56 -4.32 -3.42
CA ASN A 159 -7.30 -5.56 -3.61
C ASN A 159 -6.38 -6.75 -3.87
N GLU A 160 -5.39 -6.57 -4.75
CA GLU A 160 -4.40 -7.59 -5.11
C GLU A 160 -3.46 -7.91 -3.95
N PHE A 161 -3.02 -6.90 -3.19
CA PHE A 161 -2.22 -7.12 -2.00
C PHE A 161 -2.98 -7.96 -0.95
N SER A 162 -4.29 -7.73 -0.80
CA SER A 162 -5.14 -8.54 0.09
C SER A 162 -5.31 -10.00 -0.35
N TYR A 163 -4.89 -10.38 -1.57
CA TYR A 163 -4.82 -11.79 -1.96
C TYR A 163 -3.79 -12.57 -1.12
N LEU A 164 -2.74 -11.90 -0.63
CA LEU A 164 -1.70 -12.54 0.19
C LEU A 164 -2.24 -13.05 1.54
N ASP A 165 -3.39 -12.59 1.99
CA ASP A 165 -4.06 -13.05 3.21
C ASP A 165 -4.40 -14.55 3.14
N ASP A 166 -4.59 -15.07 1.92
CA ASP A 166 -4.94 -16.47 1.65
C ASP A 166 -3.73 -17.41 1.61
N SER A 167 -2.50 -16.86 1.69
CA SER A 167 -1.26 -17.64 1.56
C SER A 167 -0.98 -18.59 2.71
N GLY A 168 -1.64 -18.40 3.86
CA GLY A 168 -1.34 -19.09 5.12
C GLY A 168 0.04 -18.78 5.71
N LEU A 169 0.74 -17.77 5.17
CA LEU A 169 2.13 -17.45 5.53
C LEU A 169 2.26 -16.30 6.53
N LEU A 170 1.31 -15.37 6.51
CA LEU A 170 1.43 -14.06 7.14
C LEU A 170 1.01 -14.09 8.61
N SER A 171 1.76 -13.36 9.44
CA SER A 171 1.41 -13.09 10.84
C SER A 171 0.84 -11.69 11.04
N LEU A 172 1.14 -10.76 10.14
CA LEU A 172 0.65 -9.39 10.14
C LEU A 172 0.64 -8.85 8.71
N LYS A 173 -0.28 -7.92 8.45
CA LYS A 173 -0.34 -7.13 7.22
C LYS A 173 -0.35 -5.64 7.55
N VAL A 174 0.37 -4.82 6.79
CA VAL A 174 0.46 -3.38 7.07
C VAL A 174 0.43 -2.54 5.79
N HIS A 175 -0.29 -1.43 5.86
CA HIS A 175 -0.20 -0.33 4.92
C HIS A 175 0.46 0.84 5.64
N LEU A 176 1.59 1.33 5.14
CA LEU A 176 2.41 2.34 5.82
C LEU A 176 1.92 3.79 5.58
N GLY A 177 0.79 4.00 4.90
CA GLY A 177 0.17 5.33 4.69
C GLY A 177 0.23 5.81 3.25
N ASP A 178 -0.34 7.00 3.01
CA ASP A 178 -0.61 7.55 1.67
C ASP A 178 -1.52 6.61 0.87
N TRP A 179 -2.69 6.36 1.47
CA TRP A 179 -3.78 5.56 0.92
C TRP A 179 -4.36 6.24 -0.32
N ILE A 180 -4.67 7.54 -0.19
CA ILE A 180 -5.19 8.40 -1.25
C ILE A 180 -4.12 9.41 -1.72
N ASP A 181 -4.26 9.96 -2.93
CA ASP A 181 -3.40 11.07 -3.40
C ASP A 181 -3.76 12.39 -2.70
N GLY A 182 -4.95 12.46 -2.09
CA GLY A 182 -5.49 13.63 -1.41
C GLY A 182 -5.82 14.79 -2.35
N SER A 183 -5.98 14.53 -3.66
CA SER A 183 -6.18 15.56 -4.69
C SER A 183 -7.62 15.73 -5.17
N ASP A 184 -8.53 14.91 -4.68
CA ASP A 184 -9.94 14.93 -5.07
C ASP A 184 -10.77 15.65 -4.00
N THR A 185 -12.04 15.94 -4.30
CA THR A 185 -12.91 16.65 -3.35
C THR A 185 -13.09 15.85 -2.05
N GLY A 186 -13.38 16.51 -0.93
CA GLY A 186 -13.53 15.86 0.37
C GLY A 186 -14.43 14.62 0.34
N PHE A 187 -15.65 14.76 -0.20
CA PHE A 187 -16.59 13.63 -0.33
C PHE A 187 -16.06 12.46 -1.19
N LEU A 188 -15.28 12.75 -2.25
CA LEU A 188 -14.64 11.68 -3.03
C LEU A 188 -13.53 11.02 -2.21
N GLY A 189 -12.67 11.80 -1.54
CA GLY A 189 -11.63 11.28 -0.64
C GLY A 189 -12.18 10.36 0.46
N GLU A 190 -13.30 10.73 1.09
CA GLU A 190 -14.01 9.88 2.06
C GLU A 190 -14.45 8.54 1.46
N SER A 191 -15.04 8.59 0.26
CA SER A 191 -15.46 7.40 -0.49
C SER A 191 -14.27 6.50 -0.83
N GLU A 192 -13.14 7.10 -1.19
CA GLU A 192 -11.90 6.41 -1.54
C GLU A 192 -11.26 5.72 -0.34
N LEU A 193 -11.12 6.42 0.78
CA LEU A 193 -10.64 5.84 2.04
C LEU A 193 -11.53 4.68 2.49
N THR A 194 -12.86 4.83 2.37
CA THR A 194 -13.81 3.75 2.68
C THR A 194 -13.58 2.51 1.82
N LYS A 195 -13.45 2.68 0.49
CA LYS A 195 -13.18 1.57 -0.43
C LYS A 195 -11.84 0.88 -0.14
N LEU A 196 -10.79 1.67 0.13
CA LEU A 196 -9.46 1.14 0.45
C LEU A 196 -9.47 0.37 1.76
N ARG A 197 -10.09 0.91 2.81
CA ARG A 197 -10.27 0.23 4.09
C ARG A 197 -10.97 -1.11 3.87
N ASP A 198 -12.12 -1.11 3.22
CA ASP A 198 -12.94 -2.32 3.04
C ASP A 198 -12.23 -3.37 2.17
N SER A 199 -11.37 -2.94 1.26
CA SER A 199 -10.50 -3.81 0.45
C SER A 199 -9.31 -4.37 1.21
N PHE A 200 -8.85 -3.68 2.26
CA PHE A 200 -7.64 -4.02 3.01
C PHE A 200 -7.91 -4.85 4.27
N VAL A 201 -9.03 -4.60 4.97
CA VAL A 201 -9.40 -5.31 6.19
C VAL A 201 -9.52 -6.81 5.94
N SER A 202 -9.19 -7.61 6.96
CA SER A 202 -9.10 -9.06 6.85
C SER A 202 -9.65 -9.74 8.09
N ASP A 203 -10.32 -10.87 7.91
CA ASP A 203 -10.72 -11.78 8.97
C ASP A 203 -9.69 -12.92 9.20
N LYS A 204 -8.67 -13.01 8.33
CA LYS A 204 -7.65 -14.07 8.34
C LYS A 204 -6.32 -13.62 8.93
N VAL A 205 -5.90 -12.39 8.63
CA VAL A 205 -4.60 -11.85 9.02
C VAL A 205 -4.79 -10.54 9.78
N PRO A 206 -4.22 -10.39 10.99
CA PRO A 206 -4.21 -9.12 11.69
C PRO A 206 -3.58 -8.01 10.86
N TYR A 207 -4.04 -6.77 11.02
CA TYR A 207 -3.61 -5.67 10.17
C TYR A 207 -3.40 -4.35 10.90
N MET A 208 -2.49 -3.52 10.37
CA MET A 208 -2.22 -2.15 10.81
C MET A 208 -2.52 -1.14 9.69
N LEU A 209 -3.23 -0.06 10.06
CA LEU A 209 -3.63 1.04 9.16
C LEU A 209 -2.93 2.33 9.59
N ILE A 210 -1.84 2.69 8.89
CA ILE A 210 -1.05 3.87 9.23
C ILE A 210 -1.46 5.04 8.34
N LYS A 211 -1.49 6.25 8.92
CA LYS A 211 -1.79 7.51 8.23
C LYS A 211 -0.52 8.08 7.60
N GLY A 212 -0.61 8.50 6.34
CA GLY A 212 0.44 9.20 5.60
C GLY A 212 0.18 10.69 5.48
N ASN A 213 1.01 11.37 4.69
CA ASN A 213 0.96 12.83 4.56
C ASN A 213 -0.08 13.30 3.54
N HIS A 214 -0.57 12.41 2.68
CA HIS A 214 -1.61 12.71 1.68
C HIS A 214 -3.04 12.45 2.18
N ASP A 215 -3.17 11.74 3.30
CA ASP A 215 -4.45 11.16 3.72
C ASP A 215 -5.44 12.15 4.35
N GLU A 216 -5.02 13.41 4.51
CA GLU A 216 -5.82 14.52 5.05
C GLU A 216 -6.43 15.43 3.99
N ASN A 217 -6.27 15.05 2.71
CA ASN A 217 -6.78 15.77 1.56
C ASN A 217 -6.21 17.19 1.36
N ASP A 218 -5.12 17.53 2.05
CA ASP A 218 -4.49 18.86 1.98
C ASP A 218 -4.01 19.22 0.58
N LYS A 219 -3.69 18.23 -0.26
CA LYS A 219 -3.34 18.50 -1.65
C LYS A 219 -4.53 19.08 -2.43
N PHE A 220 -5.77 18.69 -2.13
CA PHE A 220 -6.95 19.31 -2.71
C PHE A 220 -7.10 20.74 -2.20
N ASP A 221 -6.97 20.94 -0.89
CA ASP A 221 -7.07 22.25 -0.24
C ASP A 221 -6.04 23.24 -0.82
N GLU A 222 -4.78 22.82 -1.00
CA GLU A 222 -3.71 23.60 -1.65
C GLU A 222 -4.11 24.14 -3.05
N HIS A 223 -4.92 23.39 -3.79
CA HIS A 223 -5.35 23.74 -5.15
C HIS A 223 -6.73 24.42 -5.20
N HIS A 224 -7.48 24.44 -4.09
CA HIS A 224 -8.85 24.94 -4.02
C HIS A 224 -9.03 25.78 -2.75
N ASP A 225 -8.74 27.08 -2.87
CA ASP A 225 -8.94 28.15 -1.88
C ASP A 225 -8.36 27.98 -0.45
N LEU A 226 -7.66 26.86 -0.19
CA LEU A 226 -7.03 26.48 1.08
C LEU A 226 -8.02 26.14 2.20
N SER A 227 -9.32 26.16 1.96
CA SER A 227 -10.30 25.75 2.96
C SER A 227 -10.21 24.26 3.21
N ALA A 228 -10.33 23.85 4.48
CA ALA A 228 -10.29 22.44 4.85
C ALA A 228 -11.42 21.66 4.17
N SER A 229 -11.09 20.72 3.29
CA SER A 229 -12.06 19.84 2.64
C SER A 229 -12.42 18.61 3.49
N PHE A 230 -11.53 18.19 4.39
CA PHE A 230 -11.80 17.20 5.42
C PHE A 230 -12.03 17.91 6.77
N PRO A 231 -13.08 17.54 7.52
CA PRO A 231 -13.22 17.99 8.91
C PRO A 231 -12.18 17.31 9.82
N GLU A 232 -12.13 17.76 11.08
CA GLU A 232 -11.26 17.17 12.08
C GLU A 232 -11.56 15.67 12.26
N ASN A 233 -10.51 14.85 12.28
CA ASN A 233 -10.56 13.39 12.47
C ASN A 233 -11.27 12.61 11.35
N GLU A 234 -11.41 13.14 10.14
CA GLU A 234 -12.10 12.44 9.04
C GLU A 234 -11.41 11.12 8.69
N PHE A 235 -10.09 11.13 8.47
CA PHE A 235 -9.32 9.91 8.22
C PHE A 235 -9.44 8.92 9.37
N GLU A 236 -9.26 9.39 10.60
CA GLU A 236 -9.32 8.60 11.82
C GLU A 236 -10.69 7.93 11.98
N GLY A 237 -11.77 8.69 11.77
CA GLY A 237 -13.15 8.23 11.85
C GLY A 237 -13.49 7.16 10.81
N ILE A 238 -12.89 7.22 9.62
CA ILE A 238 -13.08 6.23 8.57
C ILE A 238 -12.23 4.98 8.83
N MET A 239 -10.94 5.16 9.10
CA MET A 239 -9.95 4.07 9.01
C MET A 239 -9.80 3.32 10.34
N TRP A 240 -9.65 4.02 11.46
CA TRP A 240 -9.23 3.40 12.71
C TRP A 240 -10.29 2.60 13.48
N PRO A 241 -11.62 2.80 13.31
CA PRO A 241 -12.59 1.89 13.91
C PRO A 241 -12.36 0.43 13.51
N ALA A 242 -11.97 0.18 12.25
CA ALA A 242 -11.64 -1.16 11.78
C ALA A 242 -10.32 -1.67 12.38
N LEU A 243 -9.31 -0.81 12.55
CA LEU A 243 -8.03 -1.16 13.18
C LEU A 243 -8.26 -1.64 14.63
N TYR A 244 -8.93 -0.82 15.45
CA TYR A 244 -9.06 -1.06 16.89
C TYR A 244 -10.12 -2.09 17.28
N LYS A 245 -10.93 -2.59 16.32
CA LYS A 245 -11.89 -3.67 16.56
C LYS A 245 -11.21 -5.05 16.64
N GLN A 246 -9.99 -5.18 16.14
CA GLN A 246 -9.26 -6.44 16.12
C GLN A 246 -8.83 -6.87 17.52
N LYS A 247 -9.10 -8.14 17.90
CA LYS A 247 -8.82 -8.64 19.26
C LYS A 247 -7.34 -8.66 19.64
N GLY A 248 -6.44 -8.78 18.67
CA GLY A 248 -5.00 -8.88 18.92
C GLY A 248 -4.24 -7.56 18.84
N VAL A 249 -4.88 -6.49 18.37
CA VAL A 249 -4.25 -5.17 18.27
C VAL A 249 -4.48 -4.43 19.58
N HIS A 250 -3.39 -4.06 20.24
CA HIS A 250 -3.39 -3.37 21.52
C HIS A 250 -3.05 -1.89 21.33
N TYR A 251 -3.54 -1.03 22.22
CA TYR A 251 -3.35 0.42 22.14
C TYR A 251 -3.55 1.04 23.53
N ILE A 252 -2.99 2.23 23.76
CA ILE A 252 -3.20 3.02 24.98
C ILE A 252 -4.46 3.88 24.81
N SER A 253 -4.51 4.67 23.73
CA SER A 253 -5.71 5.38 23.30
C SER A 253 -6.02 5.12 21.82
N ARG A 254 -7.14 5.67 21.35
CA ARG A 254 -7.56 5.61 19.94
C ARG A 254 -7.32 6.92 19.18
N GLN A 255 -6.58 7.87 19.78
CA GLN A 255 -6.51 9.25 19.30
C GLN A 255 -5.35 9.52 18.34
N HIS A 256 -4.21 8.81 18.49
CA HIS A 256 -3.00 9.15 17.73
C HIS A 256 -2.61 8.11 16.68
N GLY A 257 -3.27 6.96 16.63
CA GLY A 257 -2.94 5.90 15.65
C GLY A 257 -1.80 4.98 16.11
N VAL A 258 -1.39 5.09 17.37
CA VAL A 258 -0.42 4.18 17.98
C VAL A 258 -1.12 2.91 18.41
N CYS A 259 -0.64 1.78 17.91
CA CYS A 259 -1.04 0.48 18.36
C CYS A 259 0.15 -0.47 18.31
N TYR A 260 0.03 -1.62 18.97
CA TYR A 260 1.02 -2.67 18.88
C TYR A 260 0.39 -4.06 18.68
N TYR A 261 1.17 -4.94 18.08
CA TYR A 261 0.82 -6.32 17.83
C TYR A 261 2.01 -7.23 18.16
N ASP A 262 1.77 -8.26 18.95
CA ASP A 262 2.80 -9.20 19.37
C ASP A 262 2.68 -10.52 18.61
N VAL A 263 3.81 -11.02 18.09
CA VAL A 263 3.96 -12.37 17.53
C VAL A 263 5.20 -12.98 18.13
N ASP A 264 5.04 -14.04 18.93
CA ASP A 264 6.12 -14.62 19.71
C ASP A 264 6.87 -13.55 20.55
N ASP A 265 8.20 -13.48 20.38
CA ASP A 265 9.06 -12.53 21.06
C ASP A 265 9.23 -11.23 20.25
N LEU A 266 8.50 -11.06 19.13
CA LEU A 266 8.50 -9.86 18.29
C LEU A 266 7.29 -8.98 18.62
N ARG A 267 7.51 -7.67 18.72
CA ARG A 267 6.49 -6.62 18.87
C ARG A 267 6.58 -5.65 17.72
N PHE A 268 5.44 -5.36 17.12
CA PHE A 268 5.26 -4.35 16.10
C PHE A 268 4.57 -3.14 16.71
N ILE A 269 5.07 -1.92 16.49
CA ILE A 269 4.46 -0.68 16.99
C ILE A 269 4.23 0.26 15.82
N SER A 270 2.99 0.73 15.63
CA SER A 270 2.68 1.79 14.66
C SER A 270 2.93 3.17 15.26
N VAL A 271 3.41 4.09 14.41
CA VAL A 271 3.61 5.51 14.74
C VAL A 271 2.99 6.34 13.64
N ASN A 272 2.22 7.35 14.04
CA ASN A 272 1.62 8.31 13.15
C ASN A 272 2.55 9.52 13.02
N THR A 273 3.35 9.55 11.95
CA THR A 273 4.22 10.68 11.62
C THR A 273 3.49 11.85 10.99
N SER A 274 2.16 11.73 10.80
CA SER A 274 1.24 12.76 10.31
C SER A 274 0.32 13.26 11.43
N ASP A 275 0.76 13.13 12.68
CA ASP A 275 -0.01 13.54 13.85
C ASP A 275 0.16 15.04 14.09
N LEU A 276 -0.72 15.83 13.49
CA LEU A 276 -0.76 17.28 13.62
C LEU A 276 -2.05 17.73 14.29
N PRO A 277 -2.04 18.85 15.04
CA PRO A 277 -3.28 19.41 15.56
C PRO A 277 -4.12 20.02 14.43
N TYR A 278 -5.43 19.80 14.50
CA TYR A 278 -6.39 20.39 13.57
C TYR A 278 -6.83 21.76 14.06
N TYR A 279 -6.19 22.81 13.56
CA TYR A 279 -6.58 24.20 13.84
C TYR A 279 -6.92 24.91 12.55
N LEU A 280 -8.09 25.54 12.50
CA LEU A 280 -8.50 26.39 11.38
C LEU A 280 -8.23 27.86 11.73
N ASP A 281 -7.76 28.62 10.75
CA ASP A 281 -7.73 30.07 10.84
C ASP A 281 -9.13 30.68 10.65
N ALA A 282 -9.24 32.00 10.76
CA ALA A 282 -10.51 32.71 10.58
C ALA A 282 -11.10 32.61 9.16
N GLN A 283 -10.33 32.09 8.20
CA GLN A 283 -10.73 31.84 6.82
C GLN A 283 -11.06 30.36 6.57
N GLY A 284 -11.03 29.50 7.60
CA GLY A 284 -11.31 28.06 7.47
C GLY A 284 -10.14 27.24 6.92
N ARG A 285 -8.93 27.79 6.91
CA ARG A 285 -7.73 27.13 6.38
C ARG A 285 -6.96 26.43 7.48
N LYS A 286 -6.44 25.22 7.20
CA LYS A 286 -5.63 24.48 8.17
C LYS A 286 -4.35 25.26 8.49
N LYS A 287 -4.06 25.47 9.78
CA LYS A 287 -2.81 26.09 10.24
C LYS A 287 -1.59 25.26 9.86
N TYR A 288 -1.73 23.94 9.87
CA TYR A 288 -0.70 22.99 9.48
C TYR A 288 -1.17 22.15 8.31
N ASP A 289 -0.44 22.27 7.21
CA ASP A 289 -0.56 21.40 6.04
C ASP A 289 0.26 20.13 6.30
N VAL A 290 -0.43 19.00 6.45
CA VAL A 290 0.08 17.65 6.71
C VAL A 290 0.87 17.14 5.52
N LYS A 291 0.49 17.51 4.29
CA LYS A 291 1.27 17.16 3.10
C LYS A 291 2.68 17.76 3.16
N LEU A 292 2.84 18.93 3.75
CA LEU A 292 4.14 19.61 3.89
C LEU A 292 4.82 19.41 5.26
N THR A 293 4.04 19.04 6.28
CA THR A 293 4.48 18.97 7.67
C THR A 293 4.25 17.59 8.23
N LEU A 294 5.34 16.89 8.53
CA LEU A 294 5.29 15.62 9.26
C LEU A 294 5.94 15.82 10.63
N ALA A 295 5.27 15.35 11.67
CA ALA A 295 5.69 15.46 13.06
C ALA A 295 4.94 14.44 13.93
N VAL A 296 5.35 14.34 15.19
CA VAL A 296 4.63 13.60 16.24
C VAL A 296 4.23 14.56 17.36
N ARG A 297 3.17 14.29 18.11
CA ARG A 297 2.77 15.10 19.28
C ARG A 297 3.20 14.45 20.59
N GLU A 298 3.24 15.27 21.63
CA GLU A 298 3.60 14.87 23.00
C GLU A 298 2.76 13.70 23.53
N ASP A 299 1.44 13.76 23.32
CA ASP A 299 0.52 12.70 23.75
C ASP A 299 0.83 11.36 23.06
N GLN A 300 1.18 11.39 21.76
CA GLN A 300 1.60 10.19 21.04
C GLN A 300 2.92 9.62 21.59
N ILE A 301 3.85 10.49 21.97
CA ILE A 301 5.11 10.06 22.59
C ILE A 301 4.87 9.40 23.95
N GLU A 302 3.91 9.91 24.73
CA GLU A 302 3.50 9.28 26.00
C GLU A 302 3.00 7.86 25.77
N GLU A 303 2.09 7.65 24.80
CA GLU A 303 1.59 6.32 24.46
C GLU A 303 2.72 5.36 24.05
N ILE A 304 3.71 5.85 23.31
CA ILE A 304 4.88 5.07 22.91
C ILE A 304 5.73 4.72 24.14
N ILE A 305 5.96 5.65 25.06
CA ILE A 305 6.72 5.42 26.30
C ILE A 305 6.03 4.33 27.13
N GLU A 306 4.72 4.45 27.36
CA GLU A 306 3.94 3.46 28.11
C GLU A 306 4.04 2.05 27.50
N ILE A 307 3.97 1.94 26.17
CA ILE A 307 4.15 0.64 25.48
C ILE A 307 5.57 0.11 25.69
N LEU A 308 6.58 0.97 25.56
CA LEU A 308 7.99 0.59 25.69
C LEU A 308 8.33 0.14 27.12
N GLU A 309 7.85 0.81 28.15
CA GLU A 309 8.03 0.43 29.56
C GLU A 309 7.49 -0.98 29.87
N GLN A 310 6.51 -1.43 29.09
CA GLN A 310 5.90 -2.77 29.20
C GLN A 310 6.46 -3.79 28.19
N SER A 311 7.62 -3.54 27.58
CA SER A 311 8.15 -4.34 26.46
C SER A 311 9.25 -5.34 26.84
N SER A 312 9.36 -5.75 28.11
CA SER A 312 10.37 -6.75 28.51
C SER A 312 10.25 -8.04 27.68
N ASN A 313 11.41 -8.60 27.31
CA ASN A 313 11.57 -9.79 26.47
C ASN A 313 11.08 -9.64 25.01
N LYS A 314 10.96 -8.42 24.49
CA LYS A 314 10.54 -8.17 23.09
C LYS A 314 11.66 -7.64 22.21
N GLN A 315 11.78 -8.19 21.01
CA GLN A 315 12.40 -7.50 19.88
C GLN A 315 11.33 -6.62 19.24
N ILE A 316 11.65 -5.37 18.93
CA ILE A 316 10.65 -4.37 18.54
C ILE A 316 10.95 -3.81 17.17
N ILE A 317 9.91 -3.71 16.35
CA ILE A 317 9.94 -3.03 15.04
C ILE A 317 8.91 -1.92 15.06
N PHE A 318 9.38 -0.71 14.78
CA PHE A 318 8.53 0.44 14.56
C PHE A 318 8.10 0.52 13.10
N MET A 319 6.86 0.92 12.85
CA MET A 319 6.27 1.11 11.53
C MET A 319 5.61 2.47 11.45
N SER A 320 5.88 3.23 10.40
CA SER A 320 5.25 4.52 10.17
C SER A 320 5.20 4.85 8.68
N HIS A 321 4.59 5.98 8.35
CA HIS A 321 4.67 6.52 7.01
C HIS A 321 6.06 7.06 6.67
N ALA A 322 6.59 7.98 7.48
CA ALA A 322 7.87 8.63 7.22
C ALA A 322 8.98 8.23 8.18
N ASN A 323 10.21 8.18 7.68
CA ASN A 323 11.38 7.97 8.51
C ASN A 323 11.61 9.17 9.47
N PRO A 324 11.92 8.94 10.76
CA PRO A 324 12.11 10.01 11.74
C PRO A 324 13.41 10.81 11.49
N ILE A 325 14.47 10.11 11.10
CA ILE A 325 15.79 10.68 10.80
C ILE A 325 16.27 10.25 9.42
N ASN A 326 17.15 11.00 8.78
CA ASN A 326 17.79 10.60 7.53
C ASN A 326 19.12 9.84 7.77
N ARG A 327 19.76 9.37 6.69
CA ARG A 327 21.05 8.63 6.75
C ARG A 327 22.19 9.39 7.46
N LYS A 328 22.09 10.72 7.60
CA LYS A 328 23.06 11.57 8.34
C LYS A 328 22.69 11.76 9.82
N GLY A 329 21.60 11.12 10.29
CA GLY A 329 21.09 11.29 11.66
C GLY A 329 20.37 12.62 11.91
N SER A 330 20.10 13.41 10.86
CA SER A 330 19.34 14.67 11.01
C SER A 330 17.83 14.42 10.91
N ASN A 331 17.03 15.35 11.43
CA ASN A 331 15.57 15.36 11.28
C ASN A 331 15.15 15.06 9.83
N ALA A 332 14.31 14.04 9.66
CA ALA A 332 13.60 13.79 8.41
C ALA A 332 12.11 14.21 8.52
N LEU A 333 11.57 14.27 9.73
CA LEU A 333 10.34 15.01 10.06
C LEU A 333 10.64 16.51 10.17
N LYS A 334 9.60 17.35 10.13
CA LYS A 334 9.74 18.81 10.16
C LYS A 334 10.34 19.30 11.48
N TYR A 335 9.89 18.77 12.61
CA TYR A 335 10.20 19.32 13.93
C TYR A 335 10.99 18.36 14.84
N ASN A 336 10.49 17.15 15.08
CA ASN A 336 10.89 16.33 16.23
C ASN A 336 11.24 14.88 15.88
N GLY A 337 11.59 14.58 14.63
CA GLY A 337 11.97 13.22 14.21
C GLY A 337 13.24 12.70 14.89
N ARG A 338 14.23 13.56 15.14
CA ARG A 338 15.44 13.23 15.87
C ARG A 338 15.14 12.92 17.33
N SER A 339 14.26 13.69 17.99
CA SER A 339 13.83 13.42 19.36
C SER A 339 13.15 12.05 19.45
N LEU A 340 12.27 11.71 18.50
CA LEU A 340 11.69 10.35 18.42
C LEU A 340 12.78 9.29 18.29
N HIS A 341 13.77 9.47 17.40
CA HIS A 341 14.88 8.51 17.29
C HIS A 341 15.70 8.39 18.59
N GLU A 342 16.00 9.49 19.25
CA GLU A 342 16.77 9.51 20.49
C GLU A 342 16.04 8.79 21.63
N LEU A 343 14.70 8.87 21.69
CA LEU A 343 13.89 8.03 22.59
C LEU A 343 14.07 6.53 22.30
N LEU A 344 14.05 6.12 21.03
CA LEU A 344 14.29 4.71 20.65
C LEU A 344 15.70 4.24 21.04
N VAL A 345 16.69 5.14 20.97
CA VAL A 345 18.07 4.86 21.41
C VAL A 345 18.14 4.74 22.94
N ALA A 346 17.49 5.64 23.67
CA ALA A 346 17.41 5.60 25.14
C ALA A 346 16.77 4.29 25.63
N PHE A 347 15.71 3.82 24.96
CA PHE A 347 15.12 2.50 25.22
C PHE A 347 16.13 1.36 25.07
N ASN A 348 16.86 1.34 23.95
CA ASN A 348 17.87 0.31 23.70
C ASN A 348 19.05 0.35 24.69
N GLN A 349 19.26 1.48 25.35
CA GLN A 349 20.30 1.68 26.37
C GLN A 349 19.79 1.43 27.79
N GLY A 350 18.47 1.25 27.99
CA GLY A 350 17.86 1.07 29.31
C GLY A 350 17.93 2.33 30.17
N GLU A 351 17.88 3.50 29.53
CA GLU A 351 18.02 4.80 30.18
C GLU A 351 16.72 5.28 30.80
N LYS A 352 16.84 6.28 31.67
CA LYS A 352 15.72 7.10 32.15
C LYS A 352 16.04 8.57 31.95
N GLY A 353 15.03 9.39 31.73
CA GLY A 353 15.22 10.82 31.51
C GLY A 353 13.95 11.53 31.12
N GLN A 354 14.13 12.73 30.57
CA GLN A 354 13.05 13.56 30.07
C GLN A 354 13.33 13.94 28.62
N MET A 355 12.30 13.91 27.79
CA MET A 355 12.35 14.43 26.44
C MET A 355 12.55 15.94 26.47
N HIS A 356 13.33 16.47 25.53
CA HIS A 356 13.53 17.92 25.43
C HIS A 356 13.45 18.36 23.97
N SER A 357 12.79 19.49 23.75
CA SER A 357 12.69 20.12 22.43
C SER A 357 13.69 21.26 22.29
N SER A 358 14.25 21.37 21.08
CA SER A 358 15.11 22.50 20.74
C SER A 358 14.36 23.83 20.79
N HIS A 359 15.09 24.91 21.04
CA HIS A 359 14.53 26.25 20.97
C HIS A 359 13.99 26.53 19.55
N GLY A 360 12.83 27.19 19.46
CA GLY A 360 12.18 27.52 18.18
C GLY A 360 11.21 26.48 17.63
N ILE A 361 11.03 25.34 18.30
CA ILE A 361 9.95 24.40 17.96
C ILE A 361 8.59 24.98 18.40
N PRO A 362 7.55 24.96 17.53
CA PRO A 362 6.20 25.39 17.91
C PRO A 362 5.68 24.63 19.13
N PRO A 363 4.93 25.28 20.05
CA PRO A 363 4.43 24.64 21.26
C PRO A 363 3.76 23.29 21.05
N GLU A 364 3.02 23.13 19.95
CA GLU A 364 2.25 21.95 19.59
C GLU A 364 3.11 20.71 19.28
N PHE A 365 4.40 20.89 19.02
CA PHE A 365 5.36 19.83 18.69
C PHE A 365 6.50 19.73 19.71
N ARG A 366 6.40 20.47 20.82
CA ARG A 366 7.34 20.32 21.93
C ARG A 366 7.03 19.01 22.64
N LEU A 367 8.10 18.36 23.06
CA LEU A 367 8.11 17.10 23.79
C LEU A 367 8.82 17.35 25.12
N ALA A 368 8.16 16.99 26.22
CA ALA A 368 8.64 17.10 27.60
C ALA A 368 8.31 15.85 28.45
N ASN A 369 7.92 14.74 27.82
CA ASN A 369 7.59 13.47 28.49
C ASN A 369 8.76 12.92 29.31
N ASP A 370 8.48 12.39 30.49
CA ASP A 370 9.43 11.59 31.26
C ASP A 370 9.40 10.13 30.78
N PHE A 371 10.52 9.42 30.87
CA PHE A 371 10.60 7.99 30.55
C PHE A 371 11.54 7.26 31.52
N ASP A 372 11.22 6.00 31.85
CA ASP A 372 12.11 5.12 32.62
C ASP A 372 12.16 3.70 32.07
N PHE A 373 13.20 3.40 31.28
CA PHE A 373 13.42 2.07 30.72
C PHE A 373 14.36 1.19 31.55
N THR A 374 14.78 1.63 32.74
CA THR A 374 15.77 0.90 33.57
C THR A 374 15.25 -0.46 34.06
N ASN A 375 13.93 -0.59 34.16
CA ASN A 375 13.24 -1.82 34.57
C ASN A 375 12.93 -2.77 33.39
N VAL A 376 13.06 -2.31 32.15
CA VAL A 376 12.82 -3.14 30.96
C VAL A 376 13.98 -4.12 30.76
N LYS A 377 13.70 -5.41 30.67
CA LYS A 377 14.72 -6.46 30.54
C LYS A 377 14.62 -7.18 29.20
N ASN A 378 15.77 -7.54 28.63
CA ASN A 378 15.89 -8.35 27.41
C ASN A 378 15.05 -7.83 26.23
N ALA A 379 14.89 -6.52 26.12
CA ALA A 379 14.13 -5.89 25.05
C ALA A 379 15.03 -5.06 24.16
N ARG A 380 14.70 -4.95 22.87
CA ARG A 380 15.47 -4.15 21.92
C ARG A 380 14.66 -3.75 20.71
N ILE A 381 14.72 -2.48 20.34
CA ILE A 381 14.29 -1.97 19.04
C ILE A 381 15.35 -2.31 18.00
N ILE A 382 14.99 -3.16 17.05
CA ILE A 382 15.90 -3.70 16.04
C ILE A 382 15.75 -3.03 14.68
N ALA A 383 14.55 -2.54 14.35
CA ALA A 383 14.30 -1.96 13.04
C ALA A 383 13.17 -0.92 13.04
N TYR A 384 13.14 -0.14 11.95
CA TYR A 384 12.13 0.86 11.66
C TYR A 384 11.74 0.77 10.18
N PHE A 385 10.47 0.53 9.90
CA PHE A 385 9.91 0.31 8.57
C PHE A 385 9.07 1.52 8.16
N CYS A 386 9.28 2.05 6.95
CA CYS A 386 8.51 3.20 6.46
C CYS A 386 8.43 3.28 4.93
N GLY A 387 7.50 4.11 4.43
CA GLY A 387 7.27 4.41 3.02
C GLY A 387 7.74 5.83 2.65
N HIS A 388 6.82 6.64 2.12
CA HIS A 388 6.91 8.09 1.86
C HIS A 388 7.91 8.53 0.77
N ARG A 389 9.08 7.91 0.69
CA ARG A 389 10.17 8.35 -0.21
C ARG A 389 10.04 7.82 -1.64
N HIS A 390 9.07 6.94 -1.89
CA HIS A 390 8.83 6.31 -3.19
C HIS A 390 10.12 5.71 -3.79
N ASN A 391 10.89 5.03 -2.95
CA ASN A 391 12.08 4.29 -3.33
C ASN A 391 12.42 3.25 -2.27
N GLU A 392 13.27 2.29 -2.65
CA GLU A 392 13.94 1.44 -1.68
C GLU A 392 15.23 2.11 -1.21
N ASP A 393 15.37 2.29 0.11
CA ASP A 393 16.61 2.67 0.78
C ASP A 393 16.75 1.91 2.11
N GLN A 394 17.94 1.95 2.68
CA GLN A 394 18.26 1.32 3.96
C GLN A 394 19.44 2.00 4.63
N TYR A 395 19.41 2.15 5.94
CA TYR A 395 20.57 2.60 6.72
C TYR A 395 20.45 2.15 8.17
N ARG A 396 21.59 2.08 8.87
CA ARG A 396 21.65 1.68 10.28
C ARG A 396 22.26 2.81 11.09
N ILE A 397 21.56 3.25 12.12
CA ILE A 397 21.98 4.33 13.02
C ILE A 397 21.72 3.87 14.45
N ASN A 398 22.72 4.00 15.33
CA ASN A 398 22.65 3.58 16.73
C ASN A 398 22.11 2.15 16.94
N GLY A 399 22.47 1.24 16.04
CA GLY A 399 22.05 -0.16 16.08
C GLY A 399 20.67 -0.46 15.50
N ILE A 400 19.85 0.55 15.18
CA ILE A 400 18.49 0.41 14.61
C ILE A 400 18.57 0.38 13.08
N GLN A 401 17.99 -0.64 12.45
CA GLN A 401 17.94 -0.78 10.99
C GLN A 401 16.70 -0.07 10.41
N TYR A 402 16.92 1.01 9.67
CA TYR A 402 15.88 1.69 8.89
C TYR A 402 15.73 1.01 7.53
N ILE A 403 14.51 0.64 7.17
CA ILE A 403 14.16 0.00 5.90
C ILE A 403 13.03 0.78 5.24
N LEU A 404 13.32 1.33 4.06
CA LEU A 404 12.35 2.06 3.26
C LEU A 404 11.82 1.16 2.14
N PHE A 405 10.51 1.23 1.93
CA PHE A 405 9.77 0.48 0.93
C PHE A 405 9.33 1.40 -0.21
N ASN A 406 9.43 0.90 -1.45
CA ASN A 406 8.92 1.61 -2.62
C ASN A 406 7.39 1.68 -2.64
N CYS A 407 6.85 2.70 -3.30
CA CYS A 407 5.42 2.93 -3.43
C CYS A 407 4.72 1.91 -4.34
N SER A 408 3.49 1.55 -3.98
CA SER A 408 2.64 0.73 -4.85
C SER A 408 2.09 1.52 -6.02
N ALA A 409 1.80 2.82 -5.85
CA ALA A 409 1.22 3.64 -6.90
C ALA A 409 2.07 3.65 -8.19
N LEU A 410 1.42 3.74 -9.35
CA LEU A 410 2.10 3.84 -10.63
C LEU A 410 2.96 5.12 -10.67
N MET A 411 4.26 4.95 -10.94
CA MET A 411 5.18 6.05 -11.23
C MET A 411 5.88 5.82 -12.56
N GLY A 412 5.23 6.25 -13.64
CA GLY A 412 5.73 6.08 -15.00
C GLY A 412 6.96 6.94 -15.29
N PRO A 413 7.82 6.55 -16.24
CA PRO A 413 9.15 7.13 -16.41
C PRO A 413 9.14 8.60 -16.85
N ASN A 414 8.05 9.09 -17.45
CA ASN A 414 8.00 10.43 -18.03
C ASN A 414 7.39 11.48 -17.08
N HIS A 415 6.84 11.07 -15.95
CA HIS A 415 6.27 12.00 -14.99
C HIS A 415 7.35 12.73 -14.18
N ALA A 416 7.15 14.04 -13.94
CA ALA A 416 8.15 14.90 -13.29
C ALA A 416 8.49 14.46 -11.86
N LEU A 417 7.49 13.97 -11.12
CA LEU A 417 7.63 13.50 -9.75
C LEU A 417 8.14 12.06 -9.63
N THR A 418 8.36 11.35 -10.75
CA THR A 418 8.89 9.98 -10.72
C THR A 418 10.33 9.99 -10.22
N THR A 419 10.57 9.29 -9.11
CA THR A 419 11.91 9.14 -8.54
C THR A 419 12.85 8.45 -9.51
N LYS A 420 14.16 8.72 -9.41
CA LYS A 420 15.17 8.03 -10.23
C LYS A 420 15.06 6.51 -10.10
N TYR A 421 14.73 6.03 -8.89
CA TYR A 421 14.46 4.62 -8.62
C TYR A 421 13.32 4.08 -9.52
N ASN A 422 12.14 4.72 -9.52
CA ASN A 422 11.00 4.26 -10.32
C ASN A 422 11.18 4.45 -11.83
N LYS A 423 11.95 5.45 -12.28
CA LYS A 423 12.32 5.59 -13.71
C LYS A 423 13.05 4.34 -14.24
N ASN A 424 13.90 3.72 -13.43
CA ASN A 424 14.64 2.52 -13.82
C ASN A 424 13.74 1.30 -14.00
N TRP A 425 12.62 1.23 -13.28
CA TRP A 425 11.64 0.15 -13.41
C TRP A 425 10.77 0.26 -14.66
N LYS A 426 10.72 1.42 -15.31
CA LYS A 426 9.88 1.69 -16.49
C LYS A 426 8.44 1.21 -16.25
N ARG A 427 7.87 1.63 -15.12
CA ARG A 427 6.57 1.16 -14.63
C ARG A 427 5.49 1.43 -15.68
N GLN A 428 4.69 0.41 -15.97
CA GLN A 428 3.65 0.47 -16.99
C GLN A 428 2.42 -0.26 -16.50
N ILE A 429 1.26 0.25 -16.88
CA ILE A 429 0.00 -0.33 -16.45
C ILE A 429 -0.21 -1.74 -16.99
N ASP A 430 -0.80 -2.63 -16.20
CA ASP A 430 -1.05 -4.06 -16.43
C ASP A 430 0.22 -4.91 -16.58
N HIS A 431 1.40 -4.34 -16.37
CA HIS A 431 2.65 -5.08 -16.31
C HIS A 431 3.04 -5.33 -14.86
N GLN A 432 3.89 -6.34 -14.61
CA GLN A 432 4.41 -6.61 -13.27
C GLN A 432 5.18 -5.42 -12.67
N THR A 433 5.70 -4.50 -13.49
CA THR A 433 6.36 -3.28 -13.01
C THR A 433 5.38 -2.20 -12.55
N GLU A 434 4.07 -2.37 -12.71
CA GLU A 434 3.08 -1.35 -12.37
C GLU A 434 3.03 -1.04 -10.87
N PHE A 435 3.10 -2.06 -10.03
CA PHE A 435 2.90 -2.01 -8.58
C PHE A 435 4.15 -2.45 -7.83
N ALA A 436 4.16 -2.26 -6.51
CA ALA A 436 5.19 -2.80 -5.64
C ALA A 436 4.59 -3.20 -4.29
N GLY A 437 5.11 -4.27 -3.70
CA GLY A 437 4.78 -4.70 -2.34
C GLY A 437 5.75 -5.77 -1.86
N TYR A 438 5.61 -6.17 -0.60
CA TYR A 438 6.63 -6.97 0.08
C TYR A 438 6.03 -8.03 1.00
N ILE A 439 6.79 -9.10 1.19
CA ILE A 439 6.74 -9.91 2.40
C ILE A 439 8.09 -9.75 3.09
N VAL A 440 8.06 -9.37 4.36
CA VAL A 440 9.24 -9.19 5.20
C VAL A 440 9.27 -10.32 6.22
N ASN A 441 10.29 -11.17 6.14
CA ASN A 441 10.56 -12.20 7.13
C ASN A 441 11.54 -11.65 8.18
N ILE A 442 11.17 -11.75 9.45
CA ILE A 442 11.99 -11.35 10.59
C ILE A 442 12.34 -12.63 11.34
N ASP A 443 13.60 -13.06 11.23
CA ASP A 443 14.08 -14.25 11.90
C ASP A 443 15.03 -13.87 13.04
N ILE A 444 14.47 -13.81 14.26
CA ILE A 444 15.22 -13.43 15.46
C ILE A 444 16.26 -14.48 15.83
N GLN A 445 16.03 -15.77 15.52
CA GLN A 445 17.00 -16.83 15.80
C GLN A 445 18.21 -16.74 14.87
N ARG A 446 17.99 -16.32 13.62
CA ARG A 446 19.07 -16.13 12.63
C ARG A 446 19.63 -14.72 12.60
N HIS A 447 19.12 -13.81 13.43
CA HIS A 447 19.55 -12.41 13.53
C HIS A 447 19.55 -11.68 12.18
N TYR A 448 18.51 -11.88 11.38
CA TYR A 448 18.32 -11.10 10.17
C TYR A 448 16.86 -10.77 9.87
N ILE A 449 16.68 -9.75 9.05
CA ILE A 449 15.45 -9.40 8.36
C ILE A 449 15.66 -9.66 6.86
N GLN A 450 14.65 -10.18 6.19
CA GLN A 450 14.64 -10.37 4.74
C GLN A 450 13.40 -9.70 4.15
N ALA A 451 13.59 -8.70 3.30
CA ALA A 451 12.49 -8.11 2.54
C ALA A 451 12.45 -8.74 1.14
N PHE A 452 11.37 -9.45 0.82
CA PHE A 452 11.12 -10.01 -0.50
C PHE A 452 10.13 -9.10 -1.23
N GLY A 453 10.59 -8.41 -2.28
CA GLY A 453 9.75 -7.55 -3.09
C GLY A 453 9.11 -8.29 -4.27
N TYR A 454 7.92 -7.84 -4.64
CA TYR A 454 7.24 -8.17 -5.88
C TYR A 454 6.96 -6.89 -6.68
N GLY A 455 6.83 -7.03 -8.00
CA GLY A 455 6.69 -5.92 -8.95
C GLY A 455 7.92 -5.02 -9.03
N ALA A 456 7.72 -3.70 -8.97
CA ALA A 456 8.77 -2.67 -9.01
C ALA A 456 9.54 -2.55 -7.68
N ALA A 457 10.08 -3.68 -7.21
CA ALA A 457 10.80 -3.83 -5.96
C ALA A 457 11.96 -4.82 -6.10
N SER A 458 12.98 -4.70 -5.27
CA SER A 458 14.08 -5.66 -5.26
C SER A 458 13.57 -7.06 -4.92
N LYS A 459 14.05 -8.07 -5.66
CA LYS A 459 13.63 -9.47 -5.48
C LYS A 459 13.82 -9.97 -4.04
N ARG A 460 14.93 -9.59 -3.40
CA ARG A 460 15.27 -9.91 -2.00
C ARG A 460 16.32 -8.93 -1.49
N ARG A 461 16.13 -8.39 -0.30
CA ARG A 461 17.11 -7.62 0.48
C ARG A 461 17.28 -8.29 1.85
N ILE A 462 18.51 -8.39 2.36
CA ILE A 462 18.83 -9.04 3.64
C ILE A 462 19.55 -8.04 4.55
N PHE A 463 19.15 -7.98 5.81
CA PHE A 463 19.65 -7.03 6.81
C PHE A 463 19.99 -7.79 8.09
N TYR A 464 21.22 -7.66 8.59
CA TYR A 464 21.63 -8.29 9.85
C TYR A 464 21.28 -7.38 11.04
N ILE A 465 20.62 -7.95 12.05
CA ILE A 465 20.10 -7.21 13.22
C ILE A 465 20.90 -7.48 14.48
#